data_AF-A0A1M6UMU8-F1
#
_entry.id   AF-A0A1M6UMU8-F1
#
_cell.length_a   1.000
_cell.length_b   1.000
_cell.length_c   1.000
_cell.angle_alpha   90.00
_cell.angle_beta   90.00
_cell.angle_gamma   90.00
#
_symmetry.space_group_name_H-M   'P 1'
#
loop_
_entity.id
_entity.type
_entity.pdbx_description
1 polymer ?
#
loop_
_entity_poly.entity_id
_entity_poly.type
_entity_poly.pdbx_seq_one_letter_code
_entity_poly.pdbx_strand_id
1 'polypeptide(L)'
;MSIRVSSNQMVYGYQKQLNDANTRQTTLLEQGDGSKIHRPSDSPVDYTKYIRYDTSLNENEQYTSNVNTALSWLKTSDAALVNITNIQTTFNEKSVLAANSTNNITDMAAIAKEMMAEIQEIVSLGNTMQGDRYVFGGQKDLTRPFEMSDSKMQRGLTKTLDVNQQNYFAGRNGVGENGTLRQMLSLKGDDGETYYLNVKDGYIYTKDFVDNGYKDKVATDPSATVNPAADAVGHLNLNGNKFVVADYFKNTGEIINPNAKLTATVTANGSTANMDFSFNTVDQQIVSFTGDNKYISMVKKNGTTEPTADTVNAAASEIFGVDIFDDPDSGNSPSGTAMLNELLTVHAKVEAGDNIWMDTDGITIADGAHAQTIKTETRLGARAQLYNSVNTMLTTQNELITGDITEVSSTDVAKLAVKLMQEQTIYNMSLSLGGRILPQSLADYL
;
A
#
# COMPACT_ATOMS: atom_id res chain seq x y z
N MET A 1 32.67 86.50 15.63
CA MET A 1 31.45 86.15 14.85
C MET A 1 30.64 85.14 15.65
N SER A 2 29.68 85.60 16.45
CA SER A 2 28.75 84.69 17.13
C SER A 2 27.71 84.23 16.12
N ILE A 3 27.88 83.04 15.55
CA ILE A 3 26.79 82.36 14.86
C ILE A 3 25.68 82.20 15.91
N ARG A 4 24.51 82.82 15.67
CA ARG A 4 23.39 82.72 16.60
C ARG A 4 23.08 81.24 16.79
N VAL A 5 23.01 80.78 18.04
CA VAL A 5 22.65 79.39 18.37
C VAL A 5 21.33 78.99 17.69
N SER A 6 20.41 79.94 17.48
CA SER A 6 19.16 79.73 16.73
C SER A 6 19.35 79.48 15.22
N SER A 7 20.40 80.03 14.59
CA SER A 7 20.70 79.81 13.16
C SER A 7 21.29 78.41 12.95
N ASN A 8 22.19 77.96 13.84
CA ASN A 8 22.67 76.58 13.83
C ASN A 8 21.56 75.57 14.12
N GLN A 9 20.63 75.88 15.04
CA GLN A 9 19.47 75.03 15.31
C GLN A 9 18.50 74.94 14.12
N MET A 10 18.28 76.03 13.36
CA MET A 10 17.47 76.00 12.14
C MET A 10 18.11 75.17 11.03
N VAL A 11 19.42 75.30 10.81
CA VAL A 11 20.14 74.49 9.81
C VAL A 11 20.14 73.02 10.20
N TYR A 12 20.33 72.69 11.49
CA TYR A 12 20.22 71.32 11.98
C TYR A 12 18.80 70.75 11.83
N GLY A 13 17.78 71.54 12.16
CA GLY A 13 16.38 71.16 11.98
C GLY A 13 16.04 70.89 10.51
N TYR A 14 16.52 71.75 9.60
CA TYR A 14 16.38 71.58 8.16
C TYR A 14 17.10 70.32 7.65
N GLN A 15 18.37 70.12 8.01
CA GLN A 15 19.13 68.94 7.61
C GLN A 15 18.48 67.65 8.11
N LYS A 16 17.99 67.66 9.35
CA LYS A 16 17.23 66.54 9.90
C LYS A 16 15.96 66.26 9.08
N GLN A 17 15.16 67.30 8.80
CA GLN A 17 13.94 67.15 7.98
C GLN A 17 14.22 66.65 6.56
N LEU A 18 15.31 67.12 5.94
CA LEU A 18 15.71 66.69 4.61
C LEU A 18 16.19 65.24 4.59
N ASN A 19 17.00 64.85 5.58
CA ASN A 19 17.41 63.45 5.76
C ASN A 19 16.19 62.56 6.04
N ASP A 20 15.28 62.98 6.91
CA ASP A 20 14.04 62.25 7.22
C ASP A 20 13.13 62.10 5.98
N ALA A 21 13.06 63.12 5.11
CA ALA A 21 12.33 63.05 3.84
C ALA A 21 13.01 62.10 2.83
N ASN A 22 14.35 62.16 2.73
CA ASN A 22 15.12 61.27 1.85
C ASN A 22 15.02 59.80 2.29
N THR A 23 15.05 59.53 3.59
CA THR A 23 14.86 58.17 4.14
C THR A 23 13.45 57.66 3.88
N ARG A 24 12.42 58.49 4.05
CA ARG A 24 11.03 58.14 3.70
C ARG A 24 10.88 57.85 2.21
N GLN A 25 11.45 58.69 1.34
CA GLN A 25 11.45 58.47 -0.10
C GLN A 25 12.13 57.14 -0.46
N THR A 26 13.30 56.86 0.11
CA THR A 26 14.04 55.61 -0.12
C THR A 26 13.23 54.39 0.31
N THR A 27 12.56 54.47 1.48
CA THR A 27 11.70 53.39 1.97
C THR A 27 10.50 53.15 1.05
N LEU A 28 9.88 54.21 0.53
CA LEU A 28 8.78 54.08 -0.44
C LEU A 28 9.25 53.51 -1.79
N LEU A 29 10.48 53.83 -2.20
CA LEU A 29 11.08 53.24 -3.40
C LEU A 29 11.42 51.75 -3.20
N GLU A 30 11.84 51.35 -2.00
CA GLU A 30 12.10 49.95 -1.64
C GLU A 30 10.83 49.08 -1.78
N GLN A 31 9.66 49.64 -1.46
CA GLN A 31 8.36 48.99 -1.67
C GLN A 31 7.91 48.95 -3.14
N GLY A 32 8.73 49.42 -4.07
CA GLY A 32 8.44 49.40 -5.50
C GLY A 32 8.33 47.98 -6.08
N ASP A 33 8.85 46.97 -5.38
CA ASP A 33 8.70 45.55 -5.75
C ASP A 33 7.33 44.95 -5.38
N GLY A 34 6.46 45.73 -4.74
CA GLY A 34 5.13 45.28 -4.32
C GLY A 34 5.07 44.74 -2.88
N SER A 35 6.20 44.64 -2.18
CA SER A 35 6.25 44.25 -0.77
C SER A 35 6.37 45.49 0.13
N LYS A 36 5.64 45.50 1.25
CA LYS A 36 5.82 46.50 2.32
C LYS A 36 6.79 46.02 3.42
N ILE A 37 7.25 44.77 3.33
CA ILE A 37 8.07 44.10 4.35
C ILE A 37 9.35 43.57 3.72
N HIS A 38 10.49 44.15 4.10
CA HIS A 38 11.82 43.66 3.71
C HIS A 38 12.66 43.28 4.93
N ARG A 39 12.37 43.89 6.08
CA ARG A 39 13.10 43.71 7.34
C ARG A 39 12.12 43.62 8.52
N PRO A 40 12.51 42.96 9.62
CA PRO A 40 11.73 42.95 10.86
C PRO A 40 11.42 44.36 11.40
N SER A 41 12.26 45.34 11.09
CA SER A 41 12.08 46.74 11.50
C SER A 41 10.96 47.47 10.76
N ASP A 42 10.55 47.00 9.57
CA ASP A 42 9.55 47.69 8.75
C ASP A 42 8.14 47.49 9.33
N SER A 43 7.83 46.29 9.83
CA SER A 43 6.66 46.00 10.68
C SER A 43 6.89 44.75 11.53
N PRO A 44 7.27 44.87 12.81
CA PRO A 44 7.55 43.70 13.66
C PRO A 44 6.35 42.75 13.80
N VAL A 45 5.13 43.31 13.85
CA VAL A 45 3.90 42.51 14.00
C VAL A 45 3.61 41.72 12.73
N ASP A 46 3.58 42.38 11.58
CA ASP A 46 3.27 41.72 10.32
C ASP A 46 4.40 40.77 9.89
N TYR A 47 5.65 41.12 10.19
CA TYR A 47 6.81 40.25 9.93
C TYR A 47 6.73 38.93 10.71
N THR A 48 6.29 38.95 11.98
CA THR A 48 6.10 37.70 12.74
C THR A 48 4.99 36.83 12.18
N LYS A 49 3.91 37.42 11.64
CA LYS A 49 2.85 36.68 10.95
C LYS A 49 3.36 36.11 9.63
N TYR A 50 4.05 36.94 8.84
CA TYR A 50 4.68 36.55 7.58
C TYR A 50 5.58 35.32 7.75
N ILE A 51 6.50 35.31 8.73
CA ILE A 51 7.36 34.14 8.97
C ILE A 51 6.56 32.87 9.28
N ARG A 52 5.49 32.98 10.08
CA ARG A 52 4.65 31.83 10.44
C ARG A 52 3.91 31.29 9.22
N TYR A 53 3.36 32.18 8.40
CA TYR A 53 2.67 31.78 7.17
C TYR A 53 3.64 31.23 6.13
N ASP A 54 4.81 31.83 5.96
CA ASP A 54 5.87 31.36 5.07
C ASP A 54 6.37 29.97 5.47
N THR A 55 6.61 29.73 6.77
CA THR A 55 6.94 28.39 7.28
C THR A 55 5.82 27.40 6.98
N SER A 56 4.57 27.79 7.23
CA SER A 56 3.40 26.93 6.97
C SER A 56 3.21 26.65 5.47
N LEU A 57 3.53 27.61 4.60
CA LEU A 57 3.47 27.46 3.15
C LEU A 57 4.50 26.43 2.68
N ASN A 58 5.75 26.55 3.13
CA ASN A 58 6.83 25.62 2.81
C ASN A 58 6.50 24.18 3.26
N GLU A 59 5.95 24.03 4.48
CA GLU A 59 5.47 22.72 4.97
C GLU A 59 4.34 22.16 4.09
N ASN A 60 3.37 22.99 3.74
CA ASN A 60 2.23 22.60 2.92
C ASN A 60 2.62 22.22 1.48
N GLU A 61 3.58 22.92 0.88
CA GLU A 61 4.17 22.57 -0.42
C GLU A 61 4.87 21.21 -0.38
N GLN A 62 5.63 20.94 0.67
CA GLN A 62 6.26 19.63 0.88
C GLN A 62 5.19 18.52 1.01
N TYR A 63 4.13 18.73 1.79
CA TYR A 63 3.04 17.76 1.90
C TYR A 63 2.31 17.56 0.56
N THR A 64 2.10 18.63 -0.19
CA THR A 64 1.48 18.57 -1.53
C THR A 64 2.34 17.72 -2.47
N SER A 65 3.66 17.90 -2.45
CA SER A 65 4.59 17.07 -3.24
C SER A 65 4.56 15.59 -2.83
N ASN A 66 4.56 15.30 -1.53
CA ASN A 66 4.44 13.94 -1.01
C ASN A 66 3.12 13.27 -1.43
N VAL A 67 2.00 13.98 -1.30
CA VAL A 67 0.67 13.49 -1.67
C VAL A 67 0.55 13.25 -3.18
N ASN A 68 1.12 14.12 -4.02
CA ASN A 68 1.17 13.90 -5.46
C ASN A 68 2.01 12.68 -5.86
N THR A 69 3.11 12.44 -5.14
CA THR A 69 3.92 11.22 -5.31
C THR A 69 3.11 9.98 -4.92
N ALA A 70 2.42 10.04 -3.76
CA ALA A 70 1.53 8.97 -3.29
C ALA A 70 0.42 8.66 -4.29
N LEU A 71 -0.24 9.69 -4.83
CA LEU A 71 -1.31 9.53 -5.82
C LEU A 71 -0.80 8.91 -7.11
N SER A 72 0.39 9.30 -7.58
CA SER A 72 1.00 8.67 -8.74
C SER A 72 1.24 7.18 -8.47
N TRP A 73 1.79 6.82 -7.31
CA TRP A 73 2.05 5.42 -6.93
C TRP A 73 0.76 4.60 -6.86
N LEU A 74 -0.26 5.14 -6.21
CA LEU A 74 -1.58 4.51 -6.10
C LEU A 74 -2.22 4.30 -7.47
N LYS A 75 -2.14 5.27 -8.39
CA LYS A 75 -2.66 5.14 -9.75
C LYS A 75 -1.95 4.05 -10.55
N THR A 76 -0.63 3.95 -10.46
CA THR A 76 0.13 2.88 -11.13
C THR A 76 -0.20 1.51 -10.52
N SER A 77 -0.31 1.43 -9.19
CA SER A 77 -0.71 0.20 -8.50
C SER A 77 -2.11 -0.25 -8.91
N ASP A 78 -3.07 0.67 -8.91
CA ASP A 78 -4.47 0.44 -9.27
C ASP A 78 -4.61 -0.05 -10.72
N ALA A 79 -3.95 0.61 -11.67
CA ALA A 79 -3.96 0.18 -13.06
C ALA A 79 -3.39 -1.24 -13.26
N ALA A 80 -2.32 -1.58 -12.53
CA ALA A 80 -1.77 -2.93 -12.57
C ALA A 80 -2.73 -3.97 -11.97
N LEU A 81 -3.39 -3.65 -10.84
CA LEU A 81 -4.39 -4.54 -10.23
C LEU A 81 -5.62 -4.74 -11.12
N VAL A 82 -6.13 -3.69 -11.77
CA VAL A 82 -7.24 -3.80 -12.73
C VAL A 82 -6.89 -4.77 -13.86
N ASN A 83 -5.66 -4.69 -14.38
CA ASN A 83 -5.20 -5.63 -15.41
C ASN A 83 -5.11 -7.08 -14.87
N ILE A 84 -4.61 -7.26 -13.64
CA ILE A 84 -4.59 -8.57 -12.97
C ILE A 84 -6.02 -9.11 -12.80
N THR A 85 -6.97 -8.29 -12.35
CA THR A 85 -8.39 -8.68 -12.19
C THR A 85 -8.99 -9.14 -13.52
N ASN A 86 -8.70 -8.44 -14.62
CA ASN A 86 -9.17 -8.82 -15.96
C ASN A 86 -8.59 -10.17 -16.40
N ILE A 87 -7.28 -10.38 -16.21
CA ILE A 87 -6.63 -11.66 -16.53
C ILE A 87 -7.21 -12.80 -15.67
N GLN A 88 -7.42 -12.56 -14.37
CA GLN A 88 -8.03 -13.52 -13.48
C GLN A 88 -9.47 -13.86 -13.86
N THR A 89 -10.23 -12.89 -14.38
CA THR A 89 -11.57 -13.16 -14.91
C THR A 89 -11.51 -14.18 -16.06
N THR A 90 -10.59 -13.98 -17.01
CA THR A 90 -10.38 -14.94 -18.11
C THR A 90 -9.82 -16.27 -17.60
N PHE A 91 -8.94 -16.26 -16.61
CA PHE A 91 -8.44 -17.47 -15.96
C PHE A 91 -9.57 -18.28 -15.29
N ASN A 92 -10.54 -17.61 -14.66
CA ASN A 92 -11.72 -18.26 -14.09
C ASN A 92 -12.60 -18.88 -15.18
N GLU A 93 -12.83 -18.18 -16.29
CA GLU A 93 -13.54 -18.73 -17.46
C GLU A 93 -12.83 -19.99 -17.98
N LYS A 94 -11.50 -19.98 -18.10
CA LYS A 94 -10.70 -21.15 -18.50
C LYS A 94 -10.76 -22.27 -17.48
N SER A 95 -10.78 -21.94 -16.19
CA SER A 95 -10.88 -22.93 -15.10
C SER A 95 -12.23 -23.66 -15.16
N VAL A 96 -13.33 -22.93 -15.41
CA VAL A 96 -14.66 -23.51 -15.62
C VAL A 96 -14.70 -24.35 -16.90
N LEU A 97 -14.08 -23.86 -17.99
CA LEU A 97 -13.95 -24.64 -19.22
C LEU A 97 -13.20 -25.95 -18.96
N ALA A 98 -12.06 -25.92 -18.26
CA ALA A 98 -11.25 -27.10 -17.96
C ALA A 98 -11.93 -28.08 -16.99
N ALA A 99 -12.84 -27.61 -16.13
CA ALA A 99 -13.64 -28.47 -15.27
C ALA A 99 -14.70 -29.29 -16.04
N ASN A 100 -15.01 -28.92 -17.29
CA ASN A 100 -15.98 -29.66 -18.09
C ASN A 100 -15.47 -31.07 -18.44
N SER A 101 -16.25 -32.10 -18.06
CA SER A 101 -15.91 -33.50 -18.25
C SER A 101 -15.83 -33.96 -19.71
N THR A 102 -16.31 -33.15 -20.67
CA THR A 102 -16.28 -33.49 -22.10
C THR A 102 -14.96 -33.17 -22.80
N ASN A 103 -14.06 -32.41 -22.17
CA ASN A 103 -12.78 -32.06 -22.78
C ASN A 103 -11.86 -33.27 -22.85
N ASN A 104 -11.10 -33.36 -23.95
CA ASN A 104 -10.04 -34.35 -24.06
C ASN A 104 -8.70 -33.79 -23.54
N ILE A 105 -7.71 -34.66 -23.37
CA ILE A 105 -6.37 -34.30 -22.85
C ILE A 105 -5.68 -33.23 -23.72
N THR A 106 -5.88 -33.27 -25.05
CA THR A 106 -5.30 -32.29 -25.97
C THR A 106 -5.91 -30.90 -25.77
N ASP A 107 -7.24 -30.84 -25.58
CA ASP A 107 -7.96 -29.59 -25.31
C ASP A 107 -7.51 -29.00 -23.96
N MET A 108 -7.38 -29.85 -22.94
CA MET A 108 -6.89 -29.43 -21.62
C MET A 108 -5.45 -28.93 -21.69
N ALA A 109 -4.56 -29.58 -22.45
CA ALA A 109 -3.20 -29.10 -22.66
C ALA A 109 -3.17 -27.73 -23.39
N ALA A 110 -4.09 -27.49 -24.33
CA ALA A 110 -4.22 -26.19 -24.99
C ALA A 110 -4.70 -25.11 -24.02
N ILE A 111 -5.70 -25.41 -23.18
CA ILE A 111 -6.19 -24.50 -22.14
C ILE A 111 -5.08 -24.19 -21.12
N ALA A 112 -4.34 -25.21 -20.67
CA ALA A 112 -3.21 -25.03 -19.77
C ALA A 112 -2.16 -24.07 -20.36
N LYS A 113 -1.84 -24.19 -21.66
CA LYS A 113 -0.90 -23.27 -22.31
C LYS A 113 -1.36 -21.81 -22.25
N GLU A 114 -2.65 -21.56 -22.41
CA GLU A 114 -3.21 -20.21 -22.29
C GLU A 114 -3.18 -19.72 -20.82
N MET A 115 -3.56 -20.58 -19.86
CA MET A 115 -3.47 -20.27 -18.43
C MET A 115 -2.04 -19.97 -17.97
N MET A 116 -1.04 -20.65 -18.52
CA MET A 116 0.37 -20.34 -18.25
C MET A 116 0.75 -18.95 -18.73
N ALA A 117 0.31 -18.56 -19.93
CA ALA A 117 0.59 -17.22 -20.47
C ALA A 117 -0.06 -16.13 -19.60
N GLU A 118 -1.29 -16.37 -19.12
CA GLU A 118 -1.99 -15.48 -18.18
C GLU A 118 -1.23 -15.34 -16.85
N ILE A 119 -0.75 -16.45 -16.26
CA ILE A 119 0.05 -16.41 -15.04
C ILE A 119 1.35 -15.63 -15.26
N GLN A 120 2.03 -15.84 -16.39
CA GLN A 120 3.25 -15.09 -16.73
C GLN A 120 2.97 -13.59 -16.87
N GLU A 121 1.82 -13.22 -17.43
CA GLU A 121 1.39 -11.83 -17.51
C GLU A 121 1.10 -11.23 -16.12
N ILE A 122 0.43 -11.97 -15.23
CA ILE A 122 0.23 -11.53 -13.83
C ILE A 122 1.58 -11.34 -13.12
N VAL A 123 2.55 -12.26 -13.30
CA VAL A 123 3.91 -12.11 -12.75
C VAL A 123 4.61 -10.88 -13.32
N SER A 124 4.44 -10.60 -14.61
CA SER A 124 4.96 -9.38 -15.25
C SER A 124 4.32 -8.12 -14.65
N LEU A 125 3.01 -8.12 -14.43
CA LEU A 125 2.28 -7.01 -13.80
C LEU A 125 2.68 -6.85 -12.32
N GLY A 126 2.97 -7.93 -11.61
CA GLY A 126 3.58 -7.90 -10.27
C GLY A 126 4.95 -7.22 -10.26
N ASN A 127 5.65 -7.19 -11.39
CA ASN A 127 6.92 -6.50 -11.59
C ASN A 127 6.75 -5.10 -12.22
N THR A 128 5.56 -4.50 -12.12
CA THR A 128 5.29 -3.13 -12.61
C THR A 128 6.19 -2.10 -11.92
N MET A 129 6.75 -1.19 -12.71
CA MET A 129 7.64 -0.12 -12.24
C MET A 129 6.98 1.25 -12.29
N GLN A 130 7.38 2.11 -11.35
CA GLN A 130 7.12 3.53 -11.37
C GLN A 130 8.45 4.30 -11.23
N GLY A 131 8.86 4.96 -12.31
CA GLY A 131 10.23 5.47 -12.40
C GLY A 131 11.22 4.31 -12.32
N ASP A 132 12.13 4.35 -11.36
CA ASP A 132 13.16 3.32 -11.15
C ASP A 132 12.78 2.28 -10.08
N ARG A 133 11.54 2.32 -9.57
CA ARG A 133 11.11 1.53 -8.40
C ARG A 133 9.97 0.57 -8.74
N TYR A 134 10.02 -0.64 -8.20
CA TYR A 134 8.97 -1.65 -8.31
C TYR A 134 7.84 -1.37 -7.32
N VAL A 135 6.62 -1.28 -7.85
CA VAL A 135 5.45 -0.81 -7.12
C VAL A 135 5.00 -1.81 -6.02
N PHE A 136 5.25 -3.09 -6.25
CA PHE A 136 4.84 -4.19 -5.36
C PHE A 136 6.00 -4.83 -4.59
N GLY A 137 7.21 -4.24 -4.64
CA GLY A 137 8.40 -4.75 -3.96
C GLY A 137 8.53 -4.38 -2.47
N GLY A 138 7.62 -3.56 -1.95
CA GLY A 138 7.73 -3.00 -0.60
C GLY A 138 8.83 -1.94 -0.52
N GLN A 139 9.58 -1.88 0.58
CA GLN A 139 10.74 -0.99 0.72
C GLN A 139 11.97 -1.47 -0.06
N LYS A 140 12.01 -2.75 -0.45
CA LYS A 140 13.00 -3.30 -1.39
C LYS A 140 12.52 -3.11 -2.84
N ASP A 141 12.36 -1.85 -3.22
CA ASP A 141 11.76 -1.45 -4.51
C ASP A 141 12.77 -1.35 -5.67
N LEU A 142 14.07 -1.60 -5.45
CA LEU A 142 15.09 -1.51 -6.51
C LEU A 142 15.42 -2.85 -7.19
N THR A 143 14.88 -3.95 -6.68
CA THR A 143 15.11 -5.30 -7.20
C THR A 143 13.80 -5.90 -7.70
N ARG A 144 13.86 -6.68 -8.78
CA ARG A 144 12.69 -7.34 -9.36
C ARG A 144 12.00 -8.21 -8.29
N PRO A 145 10.76 -7.89 -7.89
CA PRO A 145 10.14 -8.55 -6.75
C PRO A 145 9.73 -9.99 -7.02
N PHE A 146 9.14 -10.29 -8.18
CA PHE A 146 8.60 -11.62 -8.49
C PHE A 146 9.44 -12.33 -9.55
N GLU A 147 9.87 -13.55 -9.23
CA GLU A 147 10.64 -14.40 -10.14
C GLU A 147 10.07 -15.81 -10.17
N MET A 148 9.86 -16.33 -11.38
CA MET A 148 9.37 -17.68 -11.63
C MET A 148 10.56 -18.62 -11.84
N SER A 149 10.51 -19.80 -11.24
CA SER A 149 11.58 -20.80 -11.37
C SER A 149 11.65 -21.40 -12.78
N ASP A 150 12.86 -21.63 -13.29
CA ASP A 150 13.06 -22.30 -14.59
C ASP A 150 12.72 -23.80 -14.53
N SER A 151 12.86 -24.41 -13.35
CA SER A 151 12.59 -25.83 -13.12
C SER A 151 11.27 -26.04 -12.37
N LYS A 152 10.64 -27.18 -12.64
CA LYS A 152 9.50 -27.67 -11.85
C LYS A 152 10.01 -28.19 -10.50
N MET A 153 9.30 -27.84 -9.43
CA MET A 153 9.55 -28.27 -8.06
C MET A 153 8.29 -28.96 -7.51
N GLN A 154 8.48 -29.81 -6.50
CA GLN A 154 7.38 -30.51 -5.82
C GLN A 154 6.74 -29.60 -4.78
N ARG A 155 5.57 -29.06 -5.10
CA ARG A 155 4.74 -28.29 -4.16
C ARG A 155 3.74 -29.21 -3.47
N GLY A 156 3.50 -29.02 -2.18
CA GLY A 156 2.43 -29.72 -1.46
C GLY A 156 1.05 -29.42 -2.07
N LEU A 157 0.24 -30.46 -2.28
CA LEU A 157 -1.13 -30.32 -2.75
C LEU A 157 -2.06 -30.03 -1.57
N THR A 158 -2.94 -29.06 -1.73
CA THR A 158 -3.93 -28.66 -0.72
C THR A 158 -5.34 -28.90 -1.24
N LYS A 159 -6.27 -29.14 -0.31
CA LYS A 159 -7.71 -29.05 -0.54
C LYS A 159 -8.15 -27.65 -0.18
N THR A 160 -8.77 -26.94 -1.11
CA THR A 160 -9.35 -25.62 -0.86
C THR A 160 -10.81 -25.81 -0.46
N LEU A 161 -11.19 -25.26 0.68
CA LEU A 161 -12.53 -25.41 1.23
C LEU A 161 -13.45 -24.30 0.69
N ASP A 162 -14.62 -24.69 0.19
CA ASP A 162 -15.68 -23.74 -0.15
C ASP A 162 -16.24 -23.07 1.12
N VAL A 163 -17.02 -21.99 0.97
CA VAL A 163 -17.55 -21.22 2.11
C VAL A 163 -18.33 -22.10 3.10
N ASN A 164 -19.07 -23.10 2.62
CA ASN A 164 -19.86 -23.99 3.48
C ASN A 164 -18.97 -24.98 4.23
N GLN A 165 -17.97 -25.54 3.55
CA GLN A 165 -16.95 -26.40 4.14
C GLN A 165 -16.13 -25.63 5.19
N GLN A 166 -15.71 -24.40 4.90
CA GLN A 166 -15.02 -23.55 5.87
C GLN A 166 -15.86 -23.37 7.14
N ASN A 167 -17.16 -23.09 7.01
CA ASN A 167 -18.06 -22.94 8.15
C ASN A 167 -18.22 -24.25 8.96
N TYR A 168 -18.31 -25.39 8.29
CA TYR A 168 -18.44 -26.70 8.95
C TYR A 168 -17.16 -27.10 9.69
N PHE A 169 -16.01 -27.01 9.02
CA PHE A 169 -14.72 -27.47 9.53
C PHE A 169 -14.02 -26.46 10.46
N ALA A 170 -14.46 -25.19 10.50
CA ALA A 170 -13.98 -24.23 11.48
C ALA A 170 -14.37 -24.59 12.94
N GLY A 171 -15.40 -25.42 13.14
CA GLY A 171 -15.81 -25.90 14.47
C GLY A 171 -16.44 -24.85 15.38
N ARG A 172 -16.89 -25.25 16.59
CA ARG A 172 -17.48 -24.35 17.61
C ARG A 172 -16.50 -23.30 18.17
N ASN A 173 -15.19 -23.53 18.02
CA ASN A 173 -14.13 -22.59 18.37
C ASN A 173 -13.71 -21.69 17.18
N GLY A 174 -14.34 -21.83 16.01
CA GLY A 174 -14.05 -21.12 14.77
C GLY A 174 -14.57 -19.67 14.71
N VAL A 175 -15.23 -19.19 15.77
CA VAL A 175 -15.59 -17.77 15.96
C VAL A 175 -14.55 -17.06 16.84
N GLY A 176 -13.28 -17.45 16.71
CA GLY A 176 -12.13 -16.72 17.27
C GLY A 176 -11.50 -15.85 16.18
N GLU A 177 -11.05 -14.65 16.55
CA GLU A 177 -10.58 -13.54 15.71
C GLU A 177 -9.40 -13.81 14.73
N ASN A 178 -9.00 -15.06 14.45
CA ASN A 178 -7.94 -15.37 13.48
C ASN A 178 -8.19 -16.66 12.67
N GLY A 179 -8.72 -16.47 11.46
CA GLY A 179 -8.57 -17.38 10.32
C GLY A 179 -9.62 -18.49 10.21
N THR A 180 -10.60 -18.30 9.34
CA THR A 180 -11.38 -19.40 8.76
C THR A 180 -10.40 -20.43 8.19
N LEU A 181 -10.60 -21.71 8.49
CA LEU A 181 -9.79 -22.77 7.88
C LEU A 181 -10.07 -22.73 6.37
N ARG A 182 -9.16 -22.17 5.56
CA ARG A 182 -9.36 -22.04 4.10
C ARG A 182 -8.91 -23.29 3.35
N GLN A 183 -7.94 -24.00 3.91
CA GLN A 183 -7.28 -25.13 3.25
C GLN A 183 -6.95 -26.25 4.22
N MET A 184 -6.93 -27.47 3.69
CA MET A 184 -6.38 -28.66 4.35
C MET A 184 -5.24 -29.22 3.51
N LEU A 185 -4.29 -29.91 4.14
CA LEU A 185 -3.18 -30.53 3.44
C LEU A 185 -3.59 -31.90 2.89
N SER A 186 -3.30 -32.18 1.62
CA SER A 186 -3.61 -33.47 1.01
C SER A 186 -2.53 -34.50 1.32
N LEU A 187 -2.96 -35.65 1.82
CA LEU A 187 -2.14 -36.79 2.18
C LEU A 187 -2.55 -38.02 1.38
N LYS A 188 -1.60 -38.93 1.20
CA LYS A 188 -1.83 -40.27 0.65
C LYS A 188 -1.51 -41.31 1.72
N GLY A 189 -2.50 -42.13 2.05
CA GLY A 189 -2.33 -43.23 2.99
C GLY A 189 -1.58 -44.41 2.36
N ASP A 190 -1.10 -45.33 3.20
CA ASP A 190 -0.48 -46.59 2.77
C ASP A 190 -1.47 -47.51 2.04
N ASP A 191 -2.78 -47.27 2.19
CA ASP A 191 -3.86 -47.89 1.43
C ASP A 191 -4.00 -47.34 -0.01
N GLY A 192 -3.28 -46.27 -0.33
CA GLY A 192 -3.33 -45.59 -1.63
C GLY A 192 -4.44 -44.53 -1.73
N GLU A 193 -5.28 -44.38 -0.71
CA GLU A 193 -6.39 -43.44 -0.70
C GLU A 193 -5.94 -42.02 -0.30
N THR A 194 -6.74 -41.03 -0.68
CA THR A 194 -6.46 -39.62 -0.37
C THR A 194 -7.18 -39.17 0.89
N TYR A 195 -6.44 -38.50 1.76
CA TYR A 195 -6.89 -37.96 3.03
C TYR A 195 -6.57 -36.47 3.13
N TYR A 196 -7.30 -35.76 3.98
CA TYR A 196 -7.10 -34.34 4.24
C TYR A 196 -6.77 -34.11 5.71
N LEU A 197 -5.64 -33.47 5.96
CA LEU A 197 -5.20 -33.08 7.28
C LEU A 197 -5.59 -31.63 7.55
N ASN A 198 -6.32 -31.41 8.63
CA ASN A 198 -6.48 -30.08 9.19
C ASN A 198 -5.25 -29.75 10.04
N VAL A 199 -4.43 -28.80 9.57
CA VAL A 199 -3.18 -28.40 10.24
C VAL A 199 -3.39 -27.66 11.56
N LYS A 200 -4.61 -27.15 11.81
CA LYS A 200 -4.91 -26.42 13.05
C LYS A 200 -5.10 -27.36 14.24
N ASP A 201 -5.79 -28.47 14.03
CA ASP A 201 -6.21 -29.40 15.07
C ASP A 201 -5.53 -30.78 14.98
N GLY A 202 -4.84 -31.10 13.87
CA GLY A 202 -4.12 -32.35 13.68
C GLY A 202 -5.01 -33.54 13.30
N TYR A 203 -6.30 -33.32 13.00
CA TYR A 203 -7.23 -34.37 12.61
C TYR A 203 -7.20 -34.63 11.10
N ILE A 204 -7.37 -35.90 10.75
CA ILE A 204 -7.35 -36.42 9.38
C ILE A 204 -8.75 -36.88 9.00
N TYR A 205 -9.22 -36.41 7.85
CA TYR A 205 -10.53 -36.72 7.28
C TYR A 205 -10.37 -37.44 5.94
N THR A 206 -11.33 -38.27 5.56
CA THR A 206 -11.35 -38.91 4.24
C THR A 206 -11.78 -37.91 3.17
N LYS A 207 -11.31 -38.13 1.94
CA LYS A 207 -11.75 -37.32 0.78
C LYS A 207 -13.28 -37.30 0.64
N ASP A 208 -13.92 -38.46 0.76
CA ASP A 208 -15.37 -38.59 0.62
C ASP A 208 -16.15 -37.80 1.69
N PHE A 209 -15.65 -37.78 2.93
CA PHE A 209 -16.29 -37.03 4.01
C PHE A 209 -16.22 -35.52 3.78
N VAL A 210 -15.04 -35.02 3.36
CA VAL A 210 -14.84 -33.59 3.10
C VAL A 210 -15.61 -33.13 1.87
N ASP A 211 -15.68 -33.93 0.81
CA ASP A 211 -16.35 -33.55 -0.44
C ASP A 211 -17.89 -33.66 -0.33
N ASN A 212 -18.41 -34.71 0.31
CA ASN A 212 -19.85 -35.01 0.34
C ASN A 212 -20.41 -35.32 1.74
N GLY A 213 -19.68 -36.04 2.59
CA GLY A 213 -20.21 -36.52 3.88
C GLY A 213 -20.65 -35.40 4.84
N TYR A 214 -20.01 -34.23 4.81
CA TYR A 214 -20.45 -33.09 5.63
C TYR A 214 -21.84 -32.57 5.23
N LYS A 215 -22.25 -32.71 3.96
CA LYS A 215 -23.54 -32.24 3.46
C LYS A 215 -24.70 -32.97 4.12
N ASP A 216 -24.55 -34.27 4.38
CA ASP A 216 -25.57 -35.08 5.06
C ASP A 216 -25.75 -34.64 6.53
N LYS A 217 -24.65 -34.23 7.18
CA LYS A 217 -24.67 -33.70 8.55
C LYS A 217 -25.37 -32.34 8.60
N VAL A 218 -25.01 -31.43 7.68
CA VAL A 218 -25.62 -30.10 7.58
C VAL A 218 -27.09 -30.17 7.14
N ALA A 219 -27.46 -31.14 6.32
CA ALA A 219 -28.86 -31.38 5.95
C ALA A 219 -29.72 -31.84 7.14
N THR A 220 -29.11 -32.53 8.10
CA THR A 220 -29.77 -32.97 9.34
C THR A 220 -29.86 -31.85 10.38
N ASP A 221 -28.80 -31.04 10.52
CA ASP A 221 -28.75 -29.84 11.36
C ASP A 221 -27.97 -28.72 10.65
N PRO A 222 -28.64 -27.63 10.21
CA PRO A 222 -27.98 -26.50 9.54
C PRO A 222 -26.89 -25.81 10.38
N SER A 223 -26.87 -26.02 11.69
CA SER A 223 -25.88 -25.47 12.63
C SER A 223 -24.76 -26.46 12.96
N ALA A 224 -24.75 -27.64 12.32
CA ALA A 224 -23.77 -28.67 12.58
C ALA A 224 -22.36 -28.16 12.27
N THR A 225 -21.46 -28.40 13.21
CA THR A 225 -20.02 -28.20 13.04
C THR A 225 -19.32 -29.55 13.13
N VAL A 226 -18.12 -29.66 12.54
CA VAL A 226 -17.32 -30.88 12.61
C VAL A 226 -17.17 -31.37 14.06
N ASN A 227 -17.40 -32.67 14.28
CA ASN A 227 -17.08 -33.34 15.53
C ASN A 227 -15.85 -34.23 15.32
N PRO A 228 -14.64 -33.76 15.66
CA PRO A 228 -13.41 -34.49 15.37
C PRO A 228 -13.36 -35.90 15.96
N ALA A 229 -14.05 -36.16 17.07
CA ALA A 229 -14.07 -37.48 17.69
C ALA A 229 -14.94 -38.52 16.96
N ALA A 230 -15.90 -38.07 16.14
CA ALA A 230 -16.83 -38.96 15.43
C ALA A 230 -16.63 -38.93 13.91
N ASP A 231 -16.18 -37.80 13.38
CA ASP A 231 -16.10 -37.53 11.94
C ASP A 231 -14.68 -37.69 11.38
N ALA A 232 -13.63 -37.57 12.22
CA ALA A 232 -12.26 -37.79 11.78
C ALA A 232 -11.95 -39.29 11.75
N VAL A 233 -11.14 -39.70 10.77
CA VAL A 233 -10.65 -41.07 10.66
C VAL A 233 -9.33 -41.28 11.39
N GLY A 234 -8.58 -40.21 11.64
CA GLY A 234 -7.32 -40.30 12.37
C GLY A 234 -6.90 -38.99 13.01
N HIS A 235 -5.90 -39.08 13.88
CA HIS A 235 -5.29 -37.94 14.54
C HIS A 235 -3.78 -38.13 14.65
N LEU A 236 -3.03 -37.07 14.34
CA LEU A 236 -1.58 -37.07 14.48
C LEU A 236 -1.20 -37.05 15.96
N ASN A 237 -0.58 -38.14 16.45
CA ASN A 237 -0.10 -38.19 17.83
C ASN A 237 1.25 -37.50 17.96
N LEU A 238 1.22 -36.20 18.19
CA LEU A 238 2.42 -35.34 18.23
C LEU A 238 2.97 -35.12 19.65
N ASN A 239 2.68 -36.03 20.60
CA ASN A 239 3.18 -35.95 22.00
C ASN A 239 2.94 -34.58 22.67
N GLY A 240 1.84 -33.90 22.34
CA GLY A 240 1.48 -32.58 22.87
C GLY A 240 1.96 -31.39 22.05
N ASN A 241 2.75 -31.58 21.00
CA ASN A 241 3.15 -30.51 20.07
C ASN A 241 2.11 -30.33 18.95
N LYS A 242 1.95 -29.11 18.43
CA LYS A 242 1.12 -28.82 17.25
C LYS A 242 1.87 -29.26 15.98
N PHE A 243 1.14 -29.67 14.94
CA PHE A 243 1.73 -29.83 13.62
C PHE A 243 2.20 -28.48 13.09
N VAL A 244 3.46 -28.39 12.65
CA VAL A 244 4.04 -27.17 12.10
C VAL A 244 4.38 -27.43 10.63
N VAL A 245 3.78 -26.63 9.74
CA VAL A 245 3.94 -26.80 8.28
C VAL A 245 5.38 -26.50 7.85
N ALA A 246 6.04 -25.53 8.49
CA ALA A 246 7.41 -25.12 8.22
C ALA A 246 8.46 -26.24 8.38
N ASP A 247 8.17 -27.29 9.14
CA ASP A 247 9.09 -28.43 9.30
C ASP A 247 9.14 -29.31 8.03
N TYR A 248 8.11 -29.25 7.19
CA TYR A 248 7.94 -30.10 6.01
C TYR A 248 7.94 -29.32 4.70
N PHE A 249 7.51 -28.06 4.72
CA PHE A 249 7.36 -27.22 3.54
C PHE A 249 8.00 -25.84 3.73
N LYS A 250 8.65 -25.35 2.67
CA LYS A 250 9.05 -23.94 2.59
C LYS A 250 7.81 -23.06 2.49
N ASN A 251 7.99 -21.75 2.69
CA ASN A 251 6.90 -20.77 2.56
C ASN A 251 6.28 -20.68 1.16
N THR A 252 6.93 -21.19 0.11
CA THR A 252 6.35 -21.31 -1.24
C THR A 252 5.52 -22.58 -1.44
N GLY A 253 5.49 -23.46 -0.43
CA GLY A 253 4.87 -24.77 -0.46
C GLY A 253 5.75 -25.88 -1.04
N GLU A 254 7.01 -25.60 -1.39
CA GLU A 254 7.98 -26.61 -1.81
C GLU A 254 8.28 -27.59 -0.66
N ILE A 255 8.17 -28.89 -0.92
CA ILE A 255 8.47 -29.91 0.09
C ILE A 255 9.98 -29.97 0.37
N ILE A 256 10.36 -29.96 1.65
CA ILE A 256 11.77 -30.00 2.08
C ILE A 256 12.33 -31.43 1.93
N ASN A 257 11.53 -32.43 2.31
CA ASN A 257 11.88 -33.85 2.17
C ASN A 257 10.72 -34.63 1.55
N PRO A 258 10.80 -34.98 0.25
CA PRO A 258 9.76 -35.75 -0.45
C PRO A 258 9.43 -37.11 0.18
N ASN A 259 10.37 -37.69 0.92
CA ASN A 259 10.20 -39.00 1.57
C ASN A 259 9.68 -38.89 3.01
N ALA A 260 9.32 -37.68 3.46
CA ALA A 260 8.75 -37.49 4.79
C ALA A 260 7.41 -38.25 4.90
N LYS A 261 7.29 -39.03 5.98
CA LYS A 261 6.07 -39.74 6.34
C LYS A 261 5.54 -39.20 7.65
N LEU A 262 4.22 -39.10 7.75
CA LEU A 262 3.49 -38.81 8.97
C LEU A 262 2.82 -40.10 9.44
N THR A 263 3.08 -40.51 10.67
CA THR A 263 2.35 -41.63 11.26
C THR A 263 1.20 -41.10 12.10
N ALA A 264 -0.03 -41.49 11.78
CA ALA A 264 -1.21 -41.13 12.54
C ALA A 264 -1.90 -42.38 13.11
N THR A 265 -2.57 -42.22 14.24
CA THR A 265 -3.43 -43.26 14.77
C THR A 265 -4.80 -43.11 14.10
N VAL A 266 -5.16 -44.09 13.28
CA VAL A 266 -6.38 -44.14 12.49
C VAL A 266 -7.35 -45.12 13.14
N THR A 267 -8.61 -44.71 13.32
CA THR A 267 -9.67 -45.58 13.80
C THR A 267 -10.70 -45.76 12.70
N ALA A 268 -10.74 -46.97 12.13
CA ALA A 268 -11.71 -47.35 11.10
C ALA A 268 -12.52 -48.55 11.61
N ASN A 269 -13.85 -48.48 11.53
CA ASN A 269 -14.78 -49.56 11.92
C ASN A 269 -14.54 -50.12 13.35
N GLY A 270 -14.14 -49.27 14.30
CA GLY A 270 -13.90 -49.66 15.70
C GLY A 270 -12.55 -50.34 15.96
N SER A 271 -11.68 -50.46 14.96
CA SER A 271 -10.29 -50.92 15.12
C SER A 271 -9.32 -49.75 14.94
N THR A 272 -8.40 -49.61 15.89
CA THR A 272 -7.37 -48.57 15.89
C THR A 272 -6.05 -49.14 15.39
N ALA A 273 -5.46 -48.53 14.36
CA ALA A 273 -4.17 -48.91 13.82
C ALA A 273 -3.32 -47.67 13.51
N ASN A 274 -2.00 -47.81 13.51
CA ASN A 274 -1.12 -46.76 13.01
C ASN A 274 -1.01 -46.89 11.49
N MET A 275 -1.21 -45.78 10.78
CA MET A 275 -1.06 -45.68 9.35
C MET A 275 -0.01 -44.62 9.03
N ASP A 276 0.84 -44.92 8.04
CA ASP A 276 1.77 -43.95 7.49
C ASP A 276 1.10 -43.19 6.34
N PHE A 277 1.32 -41.89 6.32
CA PHE A 277 0.84 -40.96 5.31
C PHE A 277 2.03 -40.26 4.66
N SER A 278 2.05 -40.24 3.33
CA SER A 278 2.93 -39.38 2.54
C SER A 278 2.18 -38.12 2.10
N PHE A 279 2.89 -37.01 1.91
CA PHE A 279 2.28 -35.80 1.35
C PHE A 279 1.98 -35.96 -0.13
N ASN A 280 0.79 -35.55 -0.57
CA ASN A 280 0.52 -35.41 -2.00
C ASN A 280 1.23 -34.15 -2.51
N THR A 281 1.92 -34.28 -3.64
CA THR A 281 2.66 -33.18 -4.26
C THR A 281 2.29 -33.02 -5.72
N VAL A 282 2.50 -31.83 -6.26
CA VAL A 282 2.36 -31.49 -7.67
C VAL A 282 3.67 -30.91 -8.20
N ASP A 283 4.10 -31.36 -9.37
CA ASP A 283 5.28 -30.82 -10.05
C ASP A 283 4.90 -29.55 -10.81
N GLN A 284 5.38 -28.40 -10.35
CA GLN A 284 5.07 -27.10 -10.96
C GLN A 284 6.23 -26.12 -10.85
N GLN A 285 6.24 -25.10 -11.69
CA GLN A 285 7.10 -23.94 -11.46
C GLN A 285 6.62 -23.20 -10.19
N ILE A 286 7.54 -22.51 -9.52
CA ILE A 286 7.25 -21.75 -8.30
C ILE A 286 7.63 -20.30 -8.54
N VAL A 287 6.74 -19.39 -8.16
CA VAL A 287 7.04 -17.96 -8.06
C VAL A 287 7.57 -17.67 -6.66
N SER A 288 8.69 -16.98 -6.61
CA SER A 288 9.33 -16.50 -5.40
C SER A 288 9.26 -14.97 -5.35
N PHE A 289 9.21 -14.43 -4.14
CA PHE A 289 9.22 -12.99 -3.88
C PHE A 289 10.48 -12.60 -3.11
N THR A 290 11.22 -11.63 -3.64
CA THR A 290 12.48 -11.14 -3.07
C THR A 290 12.36 -9.78 -2.38
N GLY A 291 11.18 -9.16 -2.45
CA GLY A 291 10.88 -7.87 -1.83
C GLY A 291 10.68 -7.95 -0.32
N ASP A 292 9.99 -6.97 0.25
CA ASP A 292 9.53 -7.04 1.63
C ASP A 292 8.04 -6.65 1.77
N ASN A 293 7.39 -7.16 2.82
CA ASN A 293 5.99 -6.82 3.13
C ASN A 293 5.89 -5.53 3.96
N LYS A 294 6.81 -4.58 3.78
CA LYS A 294 6.79 -3.32 4.52
C LYS A 294 6.00 -2.25 3.76
N TYR A 295 5.30 -1.44 4.53
CA TYR A 295 4.59 -0.31 3.98
C TYR A 295 5.53 0.87 3.72
N ILE A 296 5.32 1.53 2.60
CA ILE A 296 5.87 2.84 2.27
C ILE A 296 4.86 3.86 2.80
N SER A 297 5.33 4.78 3.64
CA SER A 297 4.52 5.84 4.20
C SER A 297 4.98 7.19 3.68
N MET A 298 4.03 8.02 3.26
CA MET A 298 4.29 9.40 2.85
C MET A 298 3.62 10.37 3.81
N VAL A 299 4.41 11.27 4.39
CA VAL A 299 3.93 12.23 5.40
C VAL A 299 2.98 13.24 4.75
N LYS A 300 1.77 13.35 5.32
CA LYS A 300 0.71 14.24 4.84
C LYS A 300 0.30 15.35 5.83
N LYS A 301 0.93 15.41 7.01
CA LYS A 301 0.74 16.40 8.08
C LYS A 301 1.94 16.42 9.02
N ASN A 302 2.12 17.49 9.80
CA ASN A 302 3.15 17.55 10.83
C ASN A 302 2.80 16.59 11.99
N GLY A 303 3.72 15.71 12.37
CA GLY A 303 3.52 14.67 13.39
C GLY A 303 4.24 13.35 13.09
N THR A 304 4.09 12.38 13.99
CA THR A 304 4.56 11.01 13.75
C THR A 304 3.80 10.41 12.57
N THR A 305 4.49 9.74 11.65
CA THR A 305 3.86 8.93 10.60
C THR A 305 2.87 7.96 11.26
N GLU A 306 1.62 7.96 10.80
CA GLU A 306 0.62 6.98 11.24
C GLU A 306 0.64 5.80 10.26
N PRO A 307 1.19 4.63 10.63
CA PRO A 307 1.46 3.54 9.70
C PRO A 307 0.21 2.88 9.11
N THR A 308 -1.00 3.25 9.54
CA THR A 308 -2.26 2.75 9.00
C THR A 308 -2.95 3.75 8.07
N ALA A 309 -2.69 5.05 8.28
CA ALA A 309 -3.33 6.13 7.53
C ALA A 309 -2.44 6.67 6.40
N ASP A 310 -1.12 6.53 6.52
CA ASP A 310 -0.15 7.17 5.63
C ASP A 310 0.49 6.19 4.64
N THR A 311 0.00 4.95 4.57
CA THR A 311 0.52 3.92 3.65
C THR A 311 0.08 4.16 2.22
N VAL A 312 1.01 4.05 1.27
CA VAL A 312 0.73 4.29 -0.17
C VAL A 312 0.85 3.04 -1.04
N ASN A 313 1.46 1.97 -0.54
CA ASN A 313 1.59 0.70 -1.27
C ASN A 313 0.63 -0.37 -0.73
N ALA A 314 0.37 -1.38 -1.57
CA ALA A 314 -0.10 -2.69 -1.13
C ALA A 314 1.09 -3.63 -1.00
N ALA A 315 1.19 -4.36 0.11
CA ALA A 315 2.21 -5.39 0.24
C ALA A 315 1.87 -6.60 -0.65
N ALA A 316 2.87 -7.35 -1.10
CA ALA A 316 2.67 -8.54 -1.93
C ALA A 316 1.72 -9.55 -1.25
N SER A 317 1.88 -9.78 0.06
CA SER A 317 0.97 -10.63 0.85
C SER A 317 -0.45 -10.09 0.99
N GLU A 318 -0.68 -8.78 0.81
CA GLU A 318 -2.04 -8.24 0.76
C GLU A 318 -2.68 -8.53 -0.60
N ILE A 319 -1.93 -8.38 -1.69
CA ILE A 319 -2.41 -8.60 -3.06
C ILE A 319 -2.65 -10.09 -3.33
N PHE A 320 -1.62 -10.90 -3.08
CA PHE A 320 -1.60 -12.33 -3.40
C PHE A 320 -2.03 -13.23 -2.24
N GLY A 321 -2.44 -12.63 -1.12
CA GLY A 321 -2.94 -13.33 0.05
C GLY A 321 -1.90 -14.21 0.75
N VAL A 322 -2.43 -15.10 1.57
CA VAL A 322 -1.69 -16.16 2.28
C VAL A 322 -2.40 -17.50 2.06
N ASP A 323 -1.63 -18.57 2.07
CA ASP A 323 -2.06 -19.97 2.00
C ASP A 323 -1.61 -20.75 3.25
N ILE A 324 -1.89 -22.04 3.30
CA ILE A 324 -1.51 -22.91 4.42
C ILE A 324 0.02 -23.01 4.66
N PHE A 325 0.84 -22.63 3.68
CA PHE A 325 2.29 -22.74 3.75
C PHE A 325 2.95 -21.46 4.24
N ASP A 326 2.25 -20.32 4.21
CA ASP A 326 2.80 -19.02 4.58
C ASP A 326 1.91 -18.18 5.50
N ASP A 327 0.84 -18.77 6.05
CA ASP A 327 0.04 -18.16 7.10
C ASP A 327 0.77 -18.13 8.47
N PRO A 328 0.34 -17.28 9.43
CA PRO A 328 0.96 -17.23 10.76
C PRO A 328 0.92 -18.55 11.54
N ASP A 329 -0.01 -19.45 11.22
CA ASP A 329 -0.17 -20.75 11.87
C ASP A 329 0.81 -21.81 11.34
N SER A 330 1.35 -21.61 10.13
CA SER A 330 2.28 -22.51 9.43
C SER A 330 3.67 -22.57 10.06
N GLY A 331 4.07 -21.50 10.77
CA GLY A 331 5.43 -21.28 11.27
C GLY A 331 6.39 -20.66 10.24
N ASN A 332 5.93 -20.44 9.00
CA ASN A 332 6.69 -19.77 7.95
C ASN A 332 6.44 -18.25 7.94
N SER A 333 7.33 -17.50 7.30
CA SER A 333 7.08 -16.09 6.98
C SER A 333 6.23 -15.96 5.71
N PRO A 334 5.31 -14.97 5.64
CA PRO A 334 4.46 -14.76 4.47
C PRO A 334 5.30 -14.64 3.19
N SER A 335 4.99 -15.47 2.19
CA SER A 335 5.74 -15.51 0.92
C SER A 335 5.38 -14.32 0.03
N GLY A 336 4.15 -13.82 0.11
CA GLY A 336 3.63 -12.84 -0.85
C GLY A 336 3.38 -13.40 -2.25
N THR A 337 3.40 -14.74 -2.40
CA THR A 337 3.26 -15.45 -3.69
C THR A 337 2.20 -16.54 -3.67
N ALA A 338 1.48 -16.71 -2.55
CA ALA A 338 0.50 -17.77 -2.33
C ALA A 338 -0.45 -17.97 -3.52
N MET A 339 -1.19 -16.91 -3.90
CA MET A 339 -2.11 -16.94 -5.04
C MET A 339 -1.43 -17.35 -6.36
N LEU A 340 -0.24 -16.83 -6.67
CA LEU A 340 0.46 -17.16 -7.91
C LEU A 340 0.84 -18.65 -7.95
N ASN A 341 1.31 -19.18 -6.82
CA ASN A 341 1.66 -20.58 -6.70
C ASN A 341 0.43 -21.50 -6.71
N GLU A 342 -0.72 -21.04 -6.22
CA GLU A 342 -2.00 -21.73 -6.33
C GLU A 342 -2.53 -21.76 -7.77
N LEU A 343 -2.47 -20.64 -8.50
CA LEU A 343 -2.84 -20.60 -9.93
C LEU A 343 -1.94 -21.53 -10.76
N LEU A 344 -0.66 -21.65 -10.40
CA LEU A 344 0.25 -22.63 -11.00
C LEU A 344 -0.13 -24.08 -10.68
N THR A 345 -0.70 -24.33 -9.50
CA THR A 345 -1.27 -25.64 -9.16
C THR A 345 -2.49 -25.95 -10.02
N VAL A 346 -3.37 -24.97 -10.23
CA VAL A 346 -4.51 -25.10 -11.16
C VAL A 346 -4.01 -25.42 -12.56
N HIS A 347 -3.05 -24.65 -13.08
CA HIS A 347 -2.41 -24.93 -14.38
C HIS A 347 -1.87 -26.36 -14.47
N ALA A 348 -1.09 -26.81 -13.48
CA ALA A 348 -0.49 -28.15 -13.49
C ALA A 348 -1.54 -29.27 -13.47
N LYS A 349 -2.66 -29.05 -12.80
CA LYS A 349 -3.80 -29.99 -12.76
C LYS A 349 -4.58 -30.03 -14.06
N VAL A 350 -4.74 -28.89 -14.73
CA VAL A 350 -5.30 -28.84 -16.08
C VAL A 350 -4.35 -29.54 -17.07
N GLU A 351 -3.04 -29.30 -17.00
CA GLU A 351 -2.02 -29.98 -17.83
C GLU A 351 -2.08 -31.51 -17.64
N ALA A 352 -2.35 -31.97 -16.41
CA ALA A 352 -2.50 -33.38 -16.08
C ALA A 352 -3.86 -34.00 -16.50
N GLY A 353 -4.83 -33.20 -16.93
CA GLY A 353 -6.14 -33.67 -17.34
C GLY A 353 -7.12 -33.98 -16.20
N ASP A 354 -6.91 -33.45 -14.99
CA ASP A 354 -7.68 -33.78 -13.78
C ASP A 354 -8.94 -32.90 -13.64
N ASN A 355 -9.96 -33.20 -14.44
CA ASN A 355 -11.23 -32.44 -14.48
C ASN A 355 -12.04 -32.50 -13.16
N ILE A 356 -11.97 -33.62 -12.43
CA ILE A 356 -12.66 -33.79 -11.13
C ILE A 356 -12.04 -32.85 -10.09
N TRP A 357 -10.71 -32.76 -10.06
CA TRP A 357 -10.03 -31.81 -9.16
C TRP A 357 -10.35 -30.35 -9.56
N MET A 358 -10.49 -30.06 -10.85
CA MET A 358 -10.86 -28.72 -11.30
C MET A 358 -12.26 -28.29 -10.83
N ASP A 359 -13.25 -29.19 -10.89
CA ASP A 359 -14.61 -28.94 -10.42
C ASP A 359 -14.68 -28.74 -8.90
N THR A 360 -13.87 -29.50 -8.15
CA THR A 360 -13.92 -29.49 -6.68
C THR A 360 -13.05 -28.43 -6.02
N ASP A 361 -11.87 -28.12 -6.57
CA ASP A 361 -10.87 -27.22 -5.98
C ASP A 361 -10.43 -26.10 -6.94
N GLY A 362 -10.21 -26.43 -8.21
CA GLY A 362 -9.61 -25.52 -9.18
C GLY A 362 -10.42 -24.22 -9.38
N ILE A 363 -11.74 -24.32 -9.54
CA ILE A 363 -12.62 -23.15 -9.67
C ILE A 363 -12.61 -22.31 -8.39
N THR A 364 -12.69 -22.95 -7.21
CA THR A 364 -12.66 -22.26 -5.91
C THR A 364 -11.36 -21.49 -5.70
N ILE A 365 -10.23 -22.04 -6.13
CA ILE A 365 -8.92 -21.36 -6.09
C ILE A 365 -8.93 -20.14 -7.00
N ALA A 366 -9.40 -20.30 -8.24
CA ALA A 366 -9.46 -19.24 -9.24
C ALA A 366 -10.37 -18.08 -8.79
N ASP A 367 -11.56 -18.40 -8.26
CA ASP A 367 -12.48 -17.42 -7.67
C ASP A 367 -11.90 -16.75 -6.41
N GLY A 368 -11.21 -17.51 -5.56
CA GLY A 368 -10.54 -16.99 -4.37
C GLY A 368 -9.42 -16.00 -4.71
N ALA A 369 -8.63 -16.29 -5.75
CA ALA A 369 -7.61 -15.41 -6.28
C ALA A 369 -8.20 -14.09 -6.79
N HIS A 370 -9.26 -14.18 -7.61
CA HIS A 370 -9.97 -13.02 -8.13
C HIS A 370 -10.58 -12.16 -7.01
N ALA A 371 -11.25 -12.78 -6.04
CA ALA A 371 -11.84 -12.08 -4.90
C ALA A 371 -10.79 -11.36 -4.03
N GLN A 372 -9.61 -11.96 -3.85
CA GLN A 372 -8.52 -11.36 -3.08
C GLN A 372 -7.94 -10.12 -3.78
N THR A 373 -7.77 -10.15 -5.11
CA THR A 373 -7.33 -8.99 -5.88
C THR A 373 -8.35 -7.85 -5.79
N ILE A 374 -9.64 -8.12 -5.98
CA ILE A 374 -10.72 -7.11 -5.87
C ILE A 374 -10.75 -6.48 -4.47
N LYS A 375 -10.55 -7.28 -3.41
CA LYS A 375 -10.48 -6.77 -2.03
C LYS A 375 -9.33 -5.77 -1.89
N THR A 376 -8.18 -6.05 -2.51
CA THR A 376 -7.02 -5.17 -2.48
C THR A 376 -7.23 -3.92 -3.32
N GLU A 377 -7.81 -4.04 -4.51
CA GLU A 377 -8.21 -2.93 -5.38
C GLU A 377 -9.17 -1.98 -4.65
N THR A 378 -10.21 -2.51 -4.00
CA THR A 378 -11.16 -1.72 -3.21
C THR A 378 -10.47 -0.94 -2.09
N ARG A 379 -9.52 -1.56 -1.39
CA ARG A 379 -8.73 -0.89 -0.34
C ARG A 379 -7.83 0.20 -0.93
N LEU A 380 -7.23 -0.02 -2.11
CA LEU A 380 -6.41 0.97 -2.79
C LEU A 380 -7.23 2.14 -3.32
N GLY A 381 -8.40 1.88 -3.92
CA GLY A 381 -9.33 2.91 -4.37
C GLY A 381 -9.80 3.81 -3.21
N ALA A 382 -10.14 3.22 -2.06
CA ALA A 382 -10.47 3.98 -0.86
C ALA A 382 -9.30 4.88 -0.40
N ARG A 383 -8.06 4.35 -0.40
CA ARG A 383 -6.86 5.13 -0.08
C ARG A 383 -6.64 6.26 -1.10
N ALA A 384 -6.76 5.99 -2.40
CA ALA A 384 -6.59 6.98 -3.45
C ALA A 384 -7.59 8.15 -3.29
N GLN A 385 -8.84 7.86 -2.92
CA GLN A 385 -9.84 8.88 -2.65
C GLN A 385 -9.50 9.75 -1.43
N LEU A 386 -8.94 9.15 -0.37
CA LEU A 386 -8.44 9.90 0.78
C LEU A 386 -7.29 10.83 0.37
N TYR A 387 -6.32 10.33 -0.39
CA TYR A 387 -5.20 11.15 -0.88
C TYR A 387 -5.67 12.27 -1.83
N ASN A 388 -6.67 12.04 -2.69
CA ASN A 388 -7.27 13.08 -3.51
C ASN A 388 -7.93 14.17 -2.64
N SER A 389 -8.64 13.76 -1.57
CA SER A 389 -9.28 14.70 -0.64
C SER A 389 -8.26 15.55 0.12
N VAL A 390 -7.16 14.91 0.57
CA VAL A 390 -6.04 15.61 1.20
C VAL A 390 -5.36 16.55 0.21
N ASN A 391 -5.16 16.14 -1.05
CA ASN A 391 -4.57 17.01 -2.07
C ASN A 391 -5.40 18.28 -2.29
N THR A 392 -6.73 18.14 -2.39
CA THR A 392 -7.64 19.28 -2.48
C THR A 392 -7.55 20.18 -1.25
N MET A 393 -7.53 19.60 -0.04
CA MET A 393 -7.40 20.36 1.20
C MET A 393 -6.07 21.14 1.27
N LEU A 394 -4.94 20.50 0.93
CA LEU A 394 -3.62 21.13 0.92
C LEU A 394 -3.54 22.23 -0.16
N THR A 395 -4.18 22.03 -1.32
CA THR A 395 -4.29 23.05 -2.36
C THR A 395 -5.05 24.27 -1.85
N THR A 396 -6.21 24.07 -1.22
CA THR A 396 -6.97 25.16 -0.58
C THR A 396 -6.17 25.85 0.52
N GLN A 397 -5.44 25.10 1.35
CA GLN A 397 -4.57 25.68 2.37
C GLN A 397 -3.43 26.51 1.74
N ASN A 398 -2.88 26.08 0.60
CA ASN A 398 -1.84 26.82 -0.10
C ASN A 398 -2.39 28.17 -0.58
N GLU A 399 -3.59 28.18 -1.17
CA GLU A 399 -4.27 29.41 -1.59
C GLU A 399 -4.56 30.34 -0.41
N LEU A 400 -5.06 29.81 0.71
CA LEU A 400 -5.35 30.60 1.91
C LEU A 400 -4.07 31.19 2.53
N ILE A 401 -3.03 30.38 2.73
CA ILE A 401 -1.76 30.83 3.31
C ILE A 401 -1.09 31.87 2.39
N THR A 402 -1.13 31.67 1.07
CA THR A 402 -0.63 32.63 0.09
C THR A 402 -1.42 33.95 0.15
N GLY A 403 -2.75 33.86 0.32
CA GLY A 403 -3.61 35.00 0.57
C GLY A 403 -3.24 35.76 1.85
N ASP A 404 -3.05 35.05 2.95
CA ASP A 404 -2.63 35.62 4.25
C ASP A 404 -1.25 36.28 4.14
N ILE A 405 -0.29 35.65 3.45
CA ILE A 405 1.04 36.22 3.15
C ILE A 405 0.88 37.53 2.37
N THR A 406 0.04 37.53 1.33
CA THR A 406 -0.23 38.72 0.51
C THR A 406 -0.85 39.83 1.36
N GLU A 407 -1.82 39.53 2.22
CA GLU A 407 -2.44 40.53 3.11
C GLU A 407 -1.42 41.18 4.05
N VAL A 408 -0.55 40.37 4.67
CA VAL A 408 0.43 40.89 5.62
C VAL A 408 1.65 41.51 4.96
N SER A 409 2.05 41.10 3.75
CA SER A 409 3.30 41.54 3.11
C SER A 409 3.13 42.49 1.94
N SER A 410 2.00 42.50 1.23
CA SER A 410 1.87 43.30 0.01
C SER A 410 1.58 44.77 0.31
N THR A 411 2.13 45.63 -0.56
CA THR A 411 1.85 47.06 -0.59
C THR A 411 0.76 47.39 -1.60
N ASP A 412 -0.09 48.36 -1.28
CA ASP A 412 -1.02 48.93 -2.24
C ASP A 412 -0.24 49.88 -3.16
N VAL A 413 0.06 49.41 -4.37
CA VAL A 413 0.85 50.15 -5.36
C VAL A 413 0.23 51.49 -5.74
N ALA A 414 -1.10 51.62 -5.73
CA ALA A 414 -1.77 52.88 -6.03
C ALA A 414 -1.57 53.89 -4.90
N LYS A 415 -1.75 53.44 -3.65
CA LYS A 415 -1.48 54.27 -2.47
C LYS A 415 0.01 54.61 -2.36
N LEU A 416 0.89 53.68 -2.70
CA LEU A 416 2.35 53.86 -2.73
C LEU A 416 2.74 54.95 -3.72
N ALA A 417 2.22 54.89 -4.95
CA ALA A 417 2.51 55.89 -5.98
C ALA A 417 2.12 57.30 -5.55
N VAL A 418 0.92 57.46 -4.96
CA VAL A 418 0.45 58.75 -4.43
C VAL A 418 1.38 59.26 -3.33
N LYS A 419 1.76 58.40 -2.36
CA LYS A 419 2.69 58.76 -1.29
C LYS A 419 4.08 59.13 -1.81
N LEU A 420 4.60 58.38 -2.79
CA LEU A 420 5.89 58.64 -3.40
C LEU A 420 5.92 60.01 -4.09
N MET A 421 4.87 60.35 -4.84
CA MET A 421 4.73 61.66 -5.46
C MET A 421 4.65 62.80 -4.43
N GLN A 422 3.92 62.58 -3.31
CA GLN A 422 3.85 63.55 -2.22
C GLN A 422 5.22 63.78 -1.57
N GLU A 423 5.95 62.71 -1.23
CA GLU A 423 7.28 62.82 -0.61
C GLU A 423 8.32 63.39 -1.58
N GLN A 424 8.29 63.05 -2.87
CA GLN A 424 9.12 63.70 -3.89
C GLN A 424 8.85 65.21 -3.96
N THR A 425 7.58 65.61 -3.89
CA THR A 425 7.19 67.02 -3.87
C THR A 425 7.71 67.72 -2.60
N ILE A 426 7.55 67.09 -1.43
CA ILE A 426 8.06 67.60 -0.14
C ILE A 426 9.58 67.72 -0.14
N TYR A 427 10.29 66.73 -0.67
CA TYR A 427 11.74 66.74 -0.80
C TYR A 427 12.22 67.89 -1.69
N ASN A 428 11.60 68.08 -2.86
CA ASN A 428 11.90 69.19 -3.76
C ASN A 428 11.58 70.56 -3.14
N MET A 429 10.45 70.68 -2.42
CA MET A 429 10.12 71.89 -1.67
C MET A 429 11.16 72.17 -0.57
N SER A 430 11.59 71.14 0.15
CA SER A 430 12.60 71.24 1.21
C SER A 430 13.94 71.70 0.63
N LEU A 431 14.42 71.12 -0.47
CA LEU A 431 15.61 71.57 -1.19
C LEU A 431 15.54 73.06 -1.56
N SER A 432 14.39 73.52 -2.06
CA SER A 432 14.18 74.93 -2.41
C SER A 432 14.19 75.86 -1.19
N LEU A 433 13.71 75.39 -0.04
CA LEU A 433 13.71 76.13 1.23
C LEU A 433 15.11 76.18 1.85
N GLY A 434 15.92 75.13 1.70
CA GLY A 434 17.32 75.12 2.11
C GLY A 434 18.14 76.21 1.43
N GLY A 435 17.89 76.46 0.15
CA GLY A 435 18.49 77.58 -0.59
C GLY A 435 18.16 78.96 -0.03
N ARG A 436 17.11 79.09 0.80
CA ARG A 436 16.71 80.34 1.48
C ARG A 436 17.13 80.41 2.95
N ILE A 437 17.30 79.26 3.62
CA ILE A 437 17.60 79.16 5.07
C ILE A 437 19.10 79.04 5.33
N LEU A 438 19.87 78.48 4.38
CA LEU A 438 21.32 78.59 4.42
C LEU A 438 21.69 80.08 4.27
N PRO A 439 22.40 80.68 5.23
CA PRO A 439 22.76 82.09 5.12
C PRO A 439 23.57 82.30 3.84
N GLN A 440 23.25 83.34 3.07
CA GLN A 440 24.16 83.85 2.05
C GLN A 440 25.54 84.00 2.70
N SER A 441 26.53 83.29 2.18
CA SER A 441 27.90 83.48 2.66
C SER A 441 28.28 84.93 2.42
N LEU A 442 29.17 85.47 3.26
CA LEU A 442 29.64 86.86 3.18
C LEU A 442 30.21 87.25 1.80
N ALA A 443 30.47 86.29 0.92
CA ALA A 443 30.91 86.46 -0.46
C ALA A 443 29.79 86.78 -1.48
N ASP A 444 28.52 86.69 -1.11
CA ASP A 444 27.36 87.04 -1.97
C ASP A 444 26.79 88.43 -1.62
N TYR A 445 27.33 89.07 -0.57
CA TYR A 445 26.99 90.43 -0.12
C TYR A 445 28.07 91.46 -0.49
N LEU A 446 29.24 91.01 -0.95
CA LEU A 446 30.34 91.79 -1.53
C LEU A 446 30.31 91.63 -3.04
#